data_AF-A0A7V6TL49-F1
#
_entry.id   AF-A0A7V6TL49-F1
#
_cell.length_a   1.000
_cell.length_b   1.000
_cell.length_c   1.000
_cell.angle_alpha   90.00
_cell.angle_beta   90.00
_cell.angle_gamma   90.00
#
_symmetry.space_group_name_H-M   'P 1'
#
loop_
_entity.id
_entity.type
_entity.pdbx_description
1 polymer ?
#
loop_
_entity_poly.entity_id
_entity_poly.type
_entity_poly.pdbx_seq_one_letter_code
_entity_poly.pdbx_strand_id
1 'polypeptide(L)'
;MKFYFLFGFLVSLILIISLGRLLIILLRNNWNHNNQKWFSYLFPVFLSVVIAWTAGSQLYPRFMDLVHLLNGHYDLTETILTDDDVKFNYILVEGNKYYYLPFNYDWPRGEKLQILSSPQMRYVISFTAVEEAGAEDPNSK
;
A
#
# COMPACT_ATOMS: atom_id res chain seq x y z
N MET A 1 8.29 3.24 -10.28
CA MET A 1 7.84 2.81 -8.93
C MET A 1 6.43 3.26 -8.56
N LYS A 2 5.95 4.43 -9.03
CA LYS A 2 4.53 4.85 -8.91
C LYS A 2 3.51 3.85 -9.49
N PHE A 3 3.90 3.04 -10.48
CA PHE A 3 3.04 2.03 -11.11
C PHE A 3 2.57 0.92 -10.16
N TYR A 4 3.39 0.50 -9.19
CA TYR A 4 3.00 -0.56 -8.26
C TYR A 4 1.87 -0.09 -7.33
N PHE A 5 2.03 1.13 -6.82
CA PHE A 5 1.01 1.81 -6.06
C PHE A 5 -0.29 2.01 -6.88
N LEU A 6 -0.17 2.53 -8.12
CA LEU A 6 -1.32 2.73 -9.01
C LEU A 6 -2.04 1.41 -9.31
N PHE A 7 -1.30 0.34 -9.52
CA PHE A 7 -1.86 -0.99 -9.72
C PHE A 7 -2.65 -1.46 -8.48
N GLY A 8 -2.06 -1.33 -7.29
CA GLY A 8 -2.74 -1.65 -6.03
C GLY A 8 -4.03 -0.84 -5.84
N PHE A 9 -4.00 0.45 -6.16
CA PHE A 9 -5.17 1.33 -6.12
C PHE A 9 -6.25 0.89 -7.11
N LEU A 10 -5.89 0.66 -8.38
CA LEU A 10 -6.82 0.21 -9.43
C LEU A 10 -7.48 -1.12 -9.08
N VAL A 11 -6.71 -2.08 -8.55
CA VAL A 11 -7.25 -3.37 -8.11
C VAL A 11 -8.28 -3.19 -6.99
N SER A 12 -7.99 -2.36 -5.97
CA SER A 12 -9.00 -2.07 -4.92
C SER A 12 -10.24 -1.36 -5.47
N LEU A 13 -10.06 -0.45 -6.42
CA LEU A 13 -11.18 0.28 -7.02
C LEU A 13 -12.08 -0.67 -7.81
N ILE A 14 -11.49 -1.52 -8.66
CA ILE A 14 -12.21 -2.55 -9.42
C ILE A 14 -12.94 -3.52 -8.50
N LEU A 15 -12.29 -3.94 -7.40
CA LEU A 15 -12.91 -4.81 -6.40
C LEU A 15 -14.16 -4.17 -5.79
N ILE A 16 -14.09 -2.92 -5.35
CA ILE A 16 -15.22 -2.22 -4.74
C ILE A 16 -16.36 -2.00 -5.74
N ILE A 17 -16.03 -1.61 -6.98
CA ILE A 17 -17.04 -1.51 -8.05
C ILE A 17 -17.72 -2.86 -8.29
N SER A 18 -16.95 -3.95 -8.33
CA SER A 18 -17.49 -5.29 -8.56
C SER A 18 -18.41 -5.73 -7.41
N LEU A 19 -18.01 -5.49 -6.15
CA LEU A 19 -18.84 -5.76 -4.98
C LEU A 19 -20.11 -4.88 -4.97
N GLY A 20 -19.99 -3.61 -5.37
CA GLY A 20 -21.14 -2.71 -5.51
C GLY A 20 -22.14 -3.19 -6.57
N ARG A 21 -21.66 -3.67 -7.73
CA ARG A 21 -22.53 -4.29 -8.75
C ARG A 21 -23.21 -5.54 -8.22
N LEU A 22 -22.48 -6.39 -7.48
CA LEU A 22 -23.06 -7.57 -6.83
C LEU A 22 -24.16 -7.18 -5.84
N LEU A 23 -23.92 -6.14 -5.03
CA LEU A 23 -24.91 -5.63 -4.07
C LEU A 23 -26.19 -5.17 -4.77
N ILE A 24 -26.08 -4.44 -5.88
CA ILE A 24 -27.23 -3.99 -6.67
C ILE A 24 -28.03 -5.19 -7.20
N ILE A 25 -27.34 -6.23 -7.71
CA ILE A 25 -28.00 -7.45 -8.21
C ILE A 25 -28.76 -8.15 -7.08
N LEU A 26 -28.15 -8.28 -5.90
CA LEU A 26 -28.76 -8.92 -4.74
C LEU A 26 -29.96 -8.13 -4.20
N LEU A 27 -29.85 -6.80 -4.12
CA LEU A 27 -30.95 -5.93 -3.73
C LEU A 27 -32.12 -6.05 -4.72
N ARG A 28 -31.84 -6.10 -6.03
CA ARG A 28 -32.86 -6.30 -7.06
C ARG A 28 -33.53 -7.67 -6.96
N ASN A 29 -32.76 -8.73 -6.69
CA ASN A 29 -33.31 -10.07 -6.52
C ASN A 29 -34.22 -10.16 -5.27
N ASN A 30 -33.79 -9.50 -4.19
CA ASN A 30 -34.56 -9.39 -2.94
C ASN A 30 -35.86 -8.59 -3.16
N TRP A 31 -35.77 -7.45 -3.84
CA TRP A 31 -36.93 -6.62 -4.22
C TRP A 31 -37.98 -7.40 -5.03
N ASN A 32 -37.53 -8.21 -5.98
CA ASN A 32 -38.40 -9.05 -6.80
C ASN A 32 -38.98 -10.27 -6.06
N HIS A 33 -38.74 -10.40 -4.74
CA HIS A 33 -39.17 -11.54 -3.92
C HIS A 33 -38.75 -12.91 -4.49
N ASN A 34 -37.72 -12.92 -5.35
CA ASN A 34 -37.24 -14.12 -6.02
C ASN A 34 -36.26 -14.92 -5.13
N ASN A 35 -36.07 -14.47 -3.88
CA ASN A 35 -35.30 -15.15 -2.87
C ASN A 35 -36.16 -16.26 -2.22
N GLN A 36 -35.80 -17.51 -2.47
CA GLN A 36 -36.50 -18.66 -1.87
C GLN A 36 -36.03 -19.00 -0.44
N LYS A 37 -34.93 -18.41 0.04
CA LYS A 37 -34.32 -18.73 1.33
C LYS A 37 -34.27 -17.50 2.23
N TRP A 38 -34.72 -17.64 3.48
CA TRP A 38 -34.82 -16.56 4.46
C TRP A 38 -33.48 -15.87 4.76
N PHE A 39 -32.37 -16.62 4.80
CA PHE A 39 -31.03 -16.06 5.04
C PHE A 39 -30.48 -15.24 3.86
N SER A 40 -30.99 -15.47 2.65
CA SER A 40 -30.56 -14.75 1.44
C SER A 40 -30.96 -13.26 1.48
N TYR A 41 -31.94 -12.92 2.33
CA TYR A 41 -32.35 -11.54 2.58
C TYR A 41 -31.30 -10.74 3.38
N LEU A 42 -30.47 -11.41 4.19
CA LEU A 42 -29.41 -10.76 4.97
C LEU A 42 -28.12 -10.54 4.17
N PHE A 43 -27.96 -11.22 3.04
CA PHE A 43 -26.75 -11.20 2.23
C PHE A 43 -26.37 -9.80 1.70
N PRO A 44 -27.31 -8.93 1.25
CA PRO A 44 -27.01 -7.54 0.92
C PRO A 44 -26.42 -6.74 2.09
N VAL A 45 -26.89 -6.99 3.32
CA VAL A 45 -26.41 -6.31 4.53
C VAL A 45 -24.99 -6.78 4.87
N PHE A 46 -24.74 -8.08 4.81
CA PHE A 46 -23.38 -8.61 4.99
C PHE A 46 -22.42 -8.03 3.93
N LEU A 47 -22.85 -7.99 2.67
CA LEU A 47 -22.03 -7.47 1.58
C LEU A 47 -21.74 -5.96 1.73
N SER A 48 -22.70 -5.17 2.22
CA SER A 48 -22.46 -3.74 2.47
C SER A 48 -21.41 -3.52 3.56
N VAL A 49 -21.40 -4.35 4.61
CA VAL A 49 -20.34 -4.34 5.64
C VAL A 49 -18.98 -4.69 5.03
N VAL A 50 -18.89 -5.71 4.18
CA VAL A 50 -17.65 -6.10 3.49
C VAL A 50 -17.14 -4.97 2.58
N ILE A 51 -18.04 -4.29 1.87
CA ILE A 51 -17.70 -3.13 1.04
C ILE A 51 -17.15 -2.00 1.90
N ALA A 52 -17.84 -1.65 2.99
CA ALA A 52 -17.42 -0.57 3.89
C ALA A 52 -16.04 -0.87 4.51
N TRP A 53 -15.84 -2.11 4.99
CA TRP A 53 -14.55 -2.56 5.53
C TRP A 53 -13.43 -2.45 4.49
N THR A 54 -13.66 -2.99 3.29
CA THR A 54 -12.67 -2.98 2.20
C THR A 54 -12.36 -1.56 1.72
N ALA A 55 -13.38 -0.69 1.65
CA ALA A 55 -13.22 0.71 1.30
C ALA A 55 -12.37 1.44 2.34
N GLY A 56 -12.67 1.26 3.63
CA GLY A 56 -11.94 1.90 4.72
C GLY A 56 -10.51 1.38 4.88
N SER A 57 -10.29 0.07 4.76
CA SER A 57 -8.99 -0.54 5.03
C SER A 57 -8.05 -0.57 3.82
N GLN A 58 -8.57 -0.46 2.59
CA GLN A 58 -7.75 -0.54 1.37
C GLN A 58 -7.88 0.68 0.47
N LEU A 59 -9.10 1.03 0.04
CA LEU A 59 -9.27 2.06 -0.98
C LEU A 59 -8.96 3.45 -0.45
N TYR A 60 -9.49 3.80 0.72
CA TYR A 60 -9.29 5.10 1.35
C TYR A 60 -7.80 5.40 1.63
N PRO A 61 -7.04 4.54 2.35
CA PRO A 61 -5.60 4.77 2.55
C PRO A 61 -4.81 4.85 1.24
N ARG A 62 -5.12 4.02 0.24
CA ARG A 62 -4.49 4.13 -1.08
C ARG A 62 -4.87 5.43 -1.80
N PHE A 63 -6.11 5.90 -1.67
CA PHE A 63 -6.53 7.17 -2.24
C PHE A 63 -5.79 8.35 -1.59
N MET A 64 -5.65 8.35 -0.26
CA MET A 64 -4.89 9.37 0.46
C MET A 64 -3.41 9.36 0.03
N ASP A 65 -2.81 8.18 -0.09
CA ASP A 65 -1.45 8.05 -0.60
C ASP A 65 -1.31 8.61 -2.03
N LEU A 66 -2.31 8.46 -2.90
CA LEU A 66 -2.31 9.04 -4.25
C LEU A 66 -2.25 10.56 -4.17
N VAL A 67 -3.05 11.16 -3.30
CA VAL A 67 -3.07 12.61 -3.08
C VAL A 67 -1.73 13.09 -2.55
N HIS A 68 -1.13 12.40 -1.57
CA HIS A 68 0.19 12.73 -1.05
C HIS A 68 1.29 12.63 -2.13
N LEU A 69 1.27 11.57 -2.94
CA LEU A 69 2.17 11.36 -4.08
C LEU A 69 2.06 12.49 -5.13
N LEU A 70 0.85 12.93 -5.44
CA LEU A 70 0.62 14.02 -6.39
C LEU A 70 1.09 15.38 -5.84
N ASN A 71 0.95 15.58 -4.53
CA ASN A 71 1.42 16.78 -3.82
C ASN A 71 2.91 16.73 -3.43
N GLY A 72 3.65 15.68 -3.81
CA GLY A 72 5.07 15.53 -3.47
C GLY A 72 5.36 15.35 -1.97
N HIS A 73 4.37 14.97 -1.17
CA HIS A 73 4.54 14.70 0.25
C HIS A 73 4.95 13.23 0.44
N TYR A 74 6.16 13.02 0.95
CA TYR A 74 6.75 11.71 1.17
C TYR A 74 7.22 11.58 2.60
N ASP A 75 7.13 10.36 3.14
CA ASP A 75 7.75 10.03 4.42
C ASP A 75 9.15 9.50 4.16
N LEU A 76 10.14 9.99 4.91
CA LEU A 76 11.56 9.71 4.69
C LEU A 76 12.11 9.04 5.94
N THR A 77 12.48 7.77 5.80
CA THR A 77 12.98 6.96 6.91
C THR A 77 14.42 6.54 6.61
N GLU A 78 15.35 6.91 7.49
CA GLU A 78 16.74 6.46 7.41
C GLU A 78 16.89 5.15 8.20
N THR A 79 17.49 4.13 7.59
CA THR A 79 17.79 2.89 8.29
C THR A 79 19.05 2.23 7.74
N ILE A 80 19.68 1.43 8.60
CA ILE A 80 20.68 0.45 8.21
C ILE A 80 19.90 -0.80 7.81
N LEU A 81 20.04 -1.30 6.58
CA LEU A 81 19.42 -2.55 6.18
C LEU A 81 20.38 -3.72 6.42
N THR A 82 19.87 -4.77 7.06
CA THR A 82 20.52 -6.08 7.09
C THR A 82 19.88 -6.99 6.03
N ASP A 83 20.64 -7.90 5.43
CA ASP A 83 20.11 -8.83 4.41
C ASP A 83 18.90 -9.66 4.92
N ASP A 84 18.80 -9.91 6.23
CA ASP A 84 17.68 -10.62 6.85
C ASP A 84 16.36 -9.83 6.83
N ASP A 85 16.43 -8.50 6.75
CA ASP A 85 15.28 -7.59 6.80
C ASP A 85 14.57 -7.47 5.45
N VAL A 86 15.26 -7.86 4.36
CA VAL A 86 14.74 -7.82 2.99
C VAL A 86 13.98 -9.11 2.69
N LYS A 87 12.66 -9.00 2.53
CA LYS A 87 11.79 -10.09 2.05
C LYS A 87 11.32 -9.79 0.65
N PHE A 88 11.02 -10.81 -0.14
CA PHE A 88 10.68 -10.72 -1.57
C PHE A 88 9.80 -9.53 -1.98
N ASN A 89 8.79 -9.15 -1.20
CA ASN A 89 7.84 -8.07 -1.51
C ASN A 89 7.76 -6.96 -0.44
N TYR A 90 8.54 -7.05 0.63
CA TYR A 90 8.57 -6.02 1.67
C TYR A 90 9.88 -6.01 2.45
N ILE A 91 10.20 -4.87 3.04
CA ILE A 91 11.33 -4.71 3.96
C ILE A 91 10.76 -4.48 5.35
N LEU A 92 11.38 -5.11 6.35
CA LEU A 92 11.11 -4.83 7.75
C LEU A 92 12.12 -3.81 8.27
N VAL A 93 11.65 -2.62 8.63
CA VAL A 93 12.49 -1.58 9.24
C VAL A 93 11.83 -1.17 10.54
N GLU A 94 12.51 -1.37 11.67
CA GLU A 94 11.99 -1.02 13.00
C GLU A 94 10.58 -1.61 13.28
N GLY A 95 10.33 -2.83 12.78
CA GLY A 95 9.03 -3.50 12.91
C GLY A 95 7.94 -3.04 11.93
N ASN A 96 8.23 -2.04 11.09
CA ASN A 96 7.32 -1.53 10.06
C ASN A 96 7.59 -2.21 8.70
N LYS A 97 6.52 -2.55 7.98
CA LYS A 97 6.59 -3.17 6.66
C LYS A 97 6.55 -2.11 5.56
N TYR A 98 7.55 -2.11 4.70
CA TYR A 98 7.67 -1.24 3.53
C TYR A 98 7.57 -2.06 2.26
N TYR A 99 6.57 -1.77 1.41
CA TYR A 99 6.26 -2.61 0.25
C TYR A 99 6.97 -2.12 -1.02
N TYR A 100 7.59 -3.03 -1.76
CA TYR A 100 8.31 -2.73 -3.00
C TYR A 100 8.08 -3.83 -4.06
N LEU A 101 8.44 -3.53 -5.31
CA LEU A 101 8.31 -4.47 -6.43
C LEU A 101 9.57 -5.36 -6.53
N PRO A 102 9.47 -6.70 -6.43
CA PRO A 102 10.62 -7.62 -6.35
C PRO A 102 11.59 -7.54 -7.54
N PHE A 103 11.07 -7.19 -8.72
CA PHE A 103 11.80 -7.34 -9.99
C PHE A 103 12.61 -6.11 -10.41
N ASN A 104 12.62 -5.05 -9.60
CA ASN A 104 13.11 -3.73 -10.04
C ASN A 104 14.21 -3.14 -9.14
N TYR A 105 14.85 -3.96 -8.30
CA TYR A 105 15.83 -3.47 -7.33
C TYR A 105 17.17 -4.19 -7.35
N ASP A 106 18.20 -3.44 -7.73
CA ASP A 106 19.57 -3.64 -7.26
C ASP A 106 19.67 -2.91 -5.90
N TRP A 107 19.74 -3.68 -4.82
CA TRP A 107 19.86 -3.13 -3.47
C TRP A 107 21.15 -2.35 -3.35
N PRO A 108 21.11 -1.04 -3.01
CA PRO A 108 22.33 -0.30 -2.75
C PRO A 108 22.98 -0.91 -1.51
N ARG A 109 24.18 -1.47 -1.67
CA ARG A 109 24.99 -1.95 -0.55
C ARG A 109 25.68 -0.73 0.05
N GLY A 110 25.07 -0.15 1.09
CA GLY A 110 25.62 1.00 1.81
C GLY A 110 25.19 0.96 3.27
N GLU A 111 26.01 1.51 4.15
CA GLU A 111 25.83 1.45 5.60
C GLU A 111 24.57 2.19 6.08
N LYS A 112 24.05 3.16 5.30
CA LYS A 112 22.79 3.88 5.59
C LYS A 112 21.96 4.09 4.32
N LEU A 113 20.67 3.74 4.40
CA LEU A 113 19.70 3.86 3.33
C LEU A 113 18.55 4.78 3.75
N GLN A 114 18.26 5.78 2.92
CA GLN A 114 17.04 6.59 3.01
C GLN A 114 15.95 5.95 2.17
N ILE A 115 14.83 5.58 2.81
CA ILE A 115 13.63 5.04 2.19
C ILE A 115 12.61 6.18 2.07
N LEU A 116 12.30 6.60 0.85
CA LEU A 116 11.13 7.44 0.60
C LEU A 116 9.90 6.56 0.41
N SER A 117 8.89 6.76 1.23
CA SER A 117 7.68 5.95 1.22
C SER A 117 6.38 6.76 1.29
N SER A 118 5.26 6.11 0.97
CA SER A 118 3.94 6.71 1.12
C SER A 118 3.46 6.69 2.59
N PRO A 119 2.79 7.74 3.10
CA PRO A 119 2.51 7.86 4.53
C PRO A 119 1.59 6.78 5.11
N GLN A 120 0.59 6.31 4.35
CA GLN A 120 -0.42 5.39 4.87
C GLN A 120 -0.03 3.93 4.62
N MET A 121 0.21 3.57 3.36
CA MET A 121 0.50 2.19 2.97
C MET A 121 1.99 1.84 2.91
N ARG A 122 2.88 2.82 3.09
CA ARG A 122 4.34 2.63 3.12
C ARG A 122 4.87 1.95 1.86
N TYR A 123 4.34 2.35 0.70
CA TYR A 123 4.89 1.93 -0.58
C TYR A 123 6.20 2.66 -0.82
N VAL A 124 7.27 1.92 -1.12
CA VAL A 124 8.57 2.51 -1.40
C VAL A 124 8.59 3.14 -2.78
N ILE A 125 9.04 4.39 -2.84
CA ILE A 125 9.09 5.23 -4.03
C ILE A 125 10.52 5.36 -4.55
N SER A 126 11.49 5.48 -3.64
CA SER A 126 12.92 5.61 -3.94
C SER A 126 13.76 5.10 -2.76
N PHE A 127 14.95 4.56 -3.06
CA PHE A 127 16.01 4.41 -2.07
C PHE A 127 17.16 5.32 -2.47
N THR A 128 17.77 5.96 -1.49
CA THR A 128 19.00 6.73 -1.67
C THR A 128 20.00 6.22 -0.66
N ALA A 129 21.16 5.74 -1.14
CA ALA A 129 22.28 5.46 -0.25
C ALA A 129 22.79 6.80 0.28
N VAL A 130 22.89 6.93 1.60
CA VAL A 130 23.56 8.06 2.22
C VAL A 130 25.02 7.67 2.30
N GLU A 131 25.83 8.14 1.36
CA GLU A 131 27.28 8.18 1.57
C GLU A 131 27.53 9.19 2.68
N GLU A 132 28.11 8.75 3.80
CA GLU A 132 28.59 9.68 4.81
C GLU A 132 29.62 10.60 4.13
N ALA A 133 29.23 11.86 3.94
CA ALA A 133 30.12 12.89 3.46
C ALA A 133 31.24 13.05 4.49
N GLY A 134 32.41 12.52 4.17
CA GLY A 134 33.72 12.89 4.68
C GLY A 134 33.84 13.05 6.18
N ALA A 135 34.45 12.07 6.83
CA ALA A 135 35.35 12.38 7.93
C ALA A 135 36.42 13.36 7.41
N GLU A 136 36.20 14.67 7.58
CA GLU A 136 37.27 15.66 7.51
C GLU A 136 38.31 15.26 8.56
N ASP A 137 39.45 14.75 8.09
CA ASP A 137 40.64 14.56 8.88
C ASP A 137 41.12 15.94 9.40
N PRO A 138 41.09 16.21 10.72
CA PRO A 138 41.51 17.50 11.25
C PRO A 138 43.05 17.65 11.34
N ASN A 139 43.84 16.84 10.63
CA ASN A 139 45.29 16.74 10.88
C ASN A 139 46.22 16.77 9.65
N SER A 140 45.90 17.52 8.60
CA SER A 140 46.92 17.96 7.63
C SER A 140 47.47 19.33 8.01
N LYS A 141 48.50 19.33 8.87
CA LYS A 141 49.39 20.49 9.09
C LYS A 141 50.23 20.79 7.84
#